data_AF-A0A105V3Q5-F1
#
_entry.id   AF-A0A105V3Q5-F1
#
_cell.length_a   1.000
_cell.length_b   1.000
_cell.length_c   1.000
_cell.angle_alpha   90.00
_cell.angle_beta   90.00
_cell.angle_gamma   90.00
#
_symmetry.space_group_name_H-M   'P 1'
#
loop_
_entity.id
_entity.type
_entity.pdbx_description
1 polymer ?
#
loop_
_entity_poly.entity_id
_entity_poly.type
_entity_poly.pdbx_seq_one_letter_code
_entity_poly.pdbx_strand_id
1 'polypeptide(L)'
;MVFKLMAEARRAGKRLSDVVEYAWAYLCHASRPIRYLRKLFQSSTDFGYLVTAQRGKAAAEQRAREAELEAKQHARRSAGRTFYAPDGSRRYDVAPDASGITVTVAAEGVPRGMGAGWEIAFAEACSTGRAIAATPTSVAAYDAIARQRSAVPAPQRLAVAMGPRELTAVAGDHLNSMMAALRAGRRLL
;
A
#
# COMPACT_ATOMS: atom_id res chain seq x y z
N MET A 1 34.11 37.22 -0.21
CA MET A 1 33.73 36.67 1.12
C MET A 1 33.40 35.17 1.08
N VAL A 2 32.60 34.69 0.12
CA VAL A 2 32.25 33.26 -0.05
C VAL A 2 33.46 32.33 -0.24
N PHE A 3 34.49 32.75 -0.99
CA PHE A 3 35.70 31.96 -1.20
C PHE A 3 36.45 31.62 0.09
N LYS A 4 36.40 32.51 1.10
CA LYS A 4 36.97 32.26 2.42
C LYS A 4 36.22 31.14 3.15
N LEU A 5 34.89 31.13 3.07
CA LEU A 5 34.05 30.06 3.63
C LEU A 5 34.26 28.73 2.90
N MET A 6 34.42 28.76 1.58
CA MET A 6 34.78 27.56 0.81
C MET A 6 36.15 27.01 1.23
N ALA A 7 37.14 27.88 1.46
CA ALA A 7 38.45 27.48 1.95
C ALA A 7 38.40 26.94 3.39
N GLU A 8 37.60 27.55 4.27
CA GLU A 8 37.36 27.06 5.65
C GLU A 8 36.68 25.68 5.63
N ALA A 9 35.63 25.49 4.81
CA ALA A 9 34.96 24.20 4.64
C ALA A 9 35.91 23.12 4.09
N ARG A 10 36.73 23.46 3.09
CA ARG A 10 37.70 22.55 2.50
C ARG A 10 38.75 22.10 3.51
N ARG A 11 39.23 23.00 4.37
CA ARG A 11 40.14 22.66 5.48
C ARG A 11 39.52 21.69 6.48
N ALA A 12 38.20 21.71 6.62
CA ALA A 12 37.44 20.77 7.44
C ALA A 12 37.00 19.50 6.68
N GLY A 13 37.52 19.25 5.47
CA GLY A 13 37.18 18.07 4.66
C GLY A 13 35.77 18.09 4.06
N LYS A 14 35.13 19.26 3.97
CA LYS A 14 33.73 19.42 3.55
C LYS A 14 33.59 20.33 2.34
N ARG A 15 32.49 20.20 1.61
CA ARG A 15 32.09 21.16 0.57
C ARG A 15 31.06 22.13 1.13
N LEU A 16 31.31 23.42 0.97
CA LEU A 16 30.38 24.47 1.42
C LEU A 16 28.97 24.28 0.83
N SER A 17 28.89 23.86 -0.44
CA SER A 17 27.62 23.58 -1.12
C SER A 17 26.78 22.55 -0.37
N ASP A 18 27.39 21.44 0.02
CA ASP A 18 26.69 20.29 0.58
C ASP A 18 26.22 20.60 2.00
N VAL A 19 27.03 21.33 2.77
CA VAL A 19 26.67 21.84 4.09
C VAL A 19 25.50 22.81 4.02
N VAL A 20 25.55 23.76 3.06
CA VAL A 20 24.50 24.77 2.88
C VAL A 20 23.20 24.14 2.42
N GLU A 21 23.25 23.23 1.44
CA GLU A 21 22.07 22.54 0.92
C GLU A 21 21.36 21.73 1.99
N TYR A 22 22.10 20.91 2.74
CA TYR A 22 21.51 20.08 3.79
C TYR A 22 20.96 20.92 4.96
N ALA A 23 21.69 21.96 5.38
CA ALA A 23 21.30 22.76 6.54
C ALA A 23 20.40 23.96 6.19
N TRP A 24 20.00 24.14 4.92
CA TRP A 24 19.34 25.36 4.44
C TRP A 24 18.13 25.78 5.27
N ALA A 25 17.26 24.82 5.61
CA ALA A 25 16.04 25.07 6.40
C ALA A 25 16.32 25.73 7.75
N TYR A 26 17.45 25.38 8.39
CA TYR A 26 17.89 25.99 9.65
C TYR A 26 18.74 27.23 9.40
N LEU A 27 19.49 27.25 8.30
CA LEU A 27 20.38 28.34 7.94
C LEU A 27 19.63 29.64 7.64
N CYS A 28 18.52 29.55 6.90
CA CYS A 28 17.74 30.71 6.47
C CYS A 28 17.01 31.42 7.62
N HIS A 29 16.83 30.73 8.76
CA HIS A 29 16.24 31.28 9.97
C HIS A 29 17.28 31.63 11.05
N ALA A 30 18.57 31.37 10.81
CA ALA A 30 19.60 31.61 11.79
C ALA A 30 19.88 33.12 11.92
N SER A 31 19.86 33.64 13.15
CA SER A 31 20.25 35.04 13.44
C SER A 31 21.71 35.34 13.08
N ARG A 32 22.57 34.31 13.03
CA ARG A 32 24.00 34.41 12.67
C ARG A 32 24.44 33.26 11.75
N PRO A 33 24.05 33.26 10.46
CA PRO A 33 24.27 32.13 9.54
C PRO A 33 25.74 31.74 9.37
N ILE A 34 26.65 32.73 9.31
CA ILE A 34 28.09 32.48 9.16
C ILE A 34 28.68 31.78 10.39
N ARG A 35 28.25 32.15 11.60
CA ARG A 35 28.71 31.50 12.84
C ARG A 35 28.18 30.07 12.92
N TYR A 36 26.94 29.87 12.48
CA TYR A 36 26.32 28.56 12.41
C TYR A 36 27.03 27.63 11.41
N LEU A 37 27.33 28.12 10.19
CA LEU A 37 28.14 27.38 9.21
C LEU A 37 29.49 26.94 9.77
N ARG A 38 30.20 27.82 10.47
CA ARG A 38 31.49 27.47 11.09
C ARG A 38 31.36 26.36 12.14
N LYS A 39 30.27 26.34 12.91
CA LYS A 39 29.98 25.20 13.81
C LYS A 39 29.73 23.91 13.02
N LEU A 40 28.98 23.98 11.91
CA LEU A 40 28.75 22.82 11.05
C LEU A 40 30.04 22.30 10.41
N PHE A 41 31.01 23.17 10.09
CA PHE A 41 32.31 22.72 9.59
C PHE A 41 33.09 21.94 10.66
N GLN A 42 32.89 22.22 11.95
CA GLN A 42 33.58 21.54 13.05
C GLN A 42 32.94 20.19 13.44
N SER A 43 31.74 19.86 12.94
CA SER A 43 31.10 18.57 13.26
C SER A 43 31.80 17.38 12.59
N SER A 44 31.54 16.15 13.05
CA SER A 44 31.97 14.92 12.37
C SER A 44 31.07 14.50 11.21
N THR A 45 30.01 15.28 10.92
CA THR A 45 28.98 14.93 9.96
C THR A 45 29.50 14.95 8.52
N ASP A 46 29.24 13.88 7.77
CA ASP A 46 29.43 13.84 6.31
C ASP A 46 28.19 14.41 5.61
N PHE A 47 28.26 15.71 5.27
CA PHE A 47 27.19 16.39 4.57
C PHE A 47 27.05 15.95 3.11
N GLY A 48 28.12 15.45 2.47
CA GLY A 48 28.06 14.96 1.08
C GLY A 48 27.22 13.69 0.97
N TYR A 49 27.41 12.76 1.91
CA TYR A 49 26.56 11.58 2.05
C TYR A 49 25.10 11.97 2.31
N LEU A 50 24.86 12.89 3.26
CA LEU A 50 23.50 13.29 3.63
C LEU A 50 22.74 13.96 2.47
N VAL A 51 23.40 14.84 1.71
CA VAL A 51 22.81 15.44 0.50
C VAL A 51 22.49 14.37 -0.54
N THR A 52 23.41 13.43 -0.77
CA THR A 52 23.19 12.33 -1.73
C THR A 52 22.01 11.46 -1.30
N ALA A 53 21.92 11.10 -0.02
CA ALA A 53 20.82 10.33 0.54
C ALA A 53 19.49 11.09 0.44
N GLN A 54 19.48 12.39 0.73
CA GLN A 54 18.29 13.23 0.63
C GLN A 54 17.78 13.32 -0.82
N ARG A 55 18.68 13.55 -1.78
CA ARG A 55 18.35 13.56 -3.21
C ARG A 55 17.86 12.20 -3.68
N GLY A 56 18.51 11.12 -3.24
CA GLY A 56 18.09 9.75 -3.54
C GLY A 56 16.68 9.44 -3.04
N LYS A 57 16.36 9.87 -1.80
CA LYS A 57 15.01 9.74 -1.23
C LYS A 57 13.99 10.55 -2.03
N ALA A 58 14.27 11.82 -2.32
CA ALA A 58 13.37 12.67 -3.10
C ALA A 58 13.12 12.10 -4.51
N ALA A 59 14.16 11.58 -5.18
CA ALA A 59 14.03 10.94 -6.48
C ALA A 59 13.27 9.61 -6.43
N ALA A 60 13.39 8.84 -5.35
CA ALA A 60 12.60 7.62 -5.14
C ALA A 60 11.12 7.94 -4.90
N GLU A 61 10.82 8.93 -4.05
CA GLU A 61 9.45 9.41 -3.82
C GLU A 61 8.81 9.95 -5.10
N GLN A 62 9.58 10.69 -5.90
CA GLN A 62 9.09 11.20 -7.17
C GLN A 62 8.75 10.09 -8.15
N ARG A 63 9.64 9.11 -8.32
CA ARG A 63 9.37 7.92 -9.16
C ARG A 63 8.18 7.12 -8.66
N ALA A 64 8.01 6.98 -7.34
CA ALA A 64 6.85 6.29 -6.77
C ALA A 64 5.54 7.03 -7.09
N ARG A 65 5.53 8.37 -6.99
CA ARG A 65 4.37 9.20 -7.36
C ARG A 65 4.04 9.11 -8.85
N GLU A 66 5.06 9.13 -9.71
CA GLU A 66 4.89 8.97 -11.15
C GLU A 66 4.32 7.59 -11.50
N ALA A 67 4.88 6.52 -10.93
CA ALA A 67 4.38 5.17 -11.11
C ALA A 67 2.93 5.00 -10.60
N GLU A 68 2.57 5.59 -9.47
CA GLU A 68 1.20 5.59 -8.95
C GLU A 68 0.25 6.32 -9.90
N LEU A 69 0.65 7.47 -10.45
CA LEU A 69 -0.15 8.22 -11.40
C LEU A 69 -0.36 7.43 -12.70
N GLU A 70 0.69 6.83 -13.24
CA GLU A 70 0.63 5.97 -14.43
C GLU A 70 -0.29 4.76 -14.21
N ALA A 71 -0.17 4.11 -13.05
CA ALA A 71 -1.03 2.99 -12.67
C ALA A 71 -2.51 3.40 -12.59
N LYS A 72 -2.82 4.54 -11.96
CA LYS A 72 -4.18 5.10 -11.91
C LYS A 72 -4.72 5.44 -13.29
N GLN A 73 -3.89 6.01 -14.17
CA GLN A 73 -4.30 6.27 -15.54
C GLN A 73 -4.54 4.97 -16.32
N HIS A 74 -3.71 3.95 -16.11
CA HIS A 74 -3.91 2.63 -16.69
C HIS A 74 -5.22 2.01 -16.22
N ALA A 75 -5.51 2.04 -14.92
CA ALA A 75 -6.78 1.59 -14.34
C ALA A 75 -7.98 2.31 -14.98
N ARG A 76 -7.92 3.64 -15.15
CA ARG A 76 -8.98 4.42 -15.82
C ARG A 76 -9.19 4.01 -17.28
N ARG A 77 -8.12 3.76 -18.04
CA ARG A 77 -8.24 3.24 -19.43
C ARG A 77 -8.80 1.81 -19.50
N SER A 78 -8.70 1.09 -18.38
CA SER A 78 -9.19 -0.27 -18.23
C SER A 78 -10.56 -0.34 -17.57
N ALA A 79 -11.20 0.80 -17.27
CA ALA A 79 -12.47 0.86 -16.58
C ALA A 79 -13.58 0.08 -17.32
N GLY A 80 -14.35 -0.72 -16.56
CA GLY A 80 -15.44 -1.54 -17.09
C GLY A 80 -14.99 -2.74 -17.94
N ARG A 81 -13.68 -3.01 -18.03
CA ARG A 81 -13.13 -4.11 -18.84
C ARG A 81 -12.76 -5.30 -17.96
N THR A 82 -12.80 -6.47 -18.57
CA THR A 82 -12.38 -7.73 -17.96
C THR A 82 -11.06 -8.20 -18.54
N PHE A 83 -10.21 -8.71 -17.65
CA PHE A 83 -8.91 -9.29 -17.95
C PHE A 83 -8.83 -10.69 -17.34
N TYR A 84 -7.92 -11.51 -17.84
CA TYR A 84 -7.75 -12.88 -17.44
C TYR A 84 -6.27 -13.20 -17.24
N ALA A 85 -5.96 -14.14 -16.36
CA ALA A 85 -4.66 -14.79 -16.38
C ALA A 85 -4.54 -15.65 -17.65
N PRO A 86 -3.36 -15.73 -18.30
CA PRO A 86 -3.18 -16.51 -19.53
C PRO A 86 -3.53 -18.00 -19.38
N ASP A 87 -3.34 -18.54 -18.19
CA ASP A 87 -3.67 -19.93 -17.83
C ASP A 87 -5.16 -20.15 -17.50
N GLY A 88 -5.99 -19.09 -17.54
CA GLY A 88 -7.40 -19.13 -17.16
C GLY A 88 -7.64 -19.25 -15.66
N SER A 89 -6.61 -19.23 -14.82
CA SER A 89 -6.76 -19.44 -13.36
C SER A 89 -7.52 -18.31 -12.66
N ARG A 90 -7.49 -17.09 -13.23
CA ARG A 90 -8.07 -15.89 -12.62
C ARG A 90 -8.76 -15.02 -13.66
N ARG A 91 -9.82 -14.37 -13.21
CA ARG A 91 -10.52 -13.28 -13.90
C ARG A 91 -10.40 -12.01 -13.07
N TYR A 92 -10.15 -10.89 -13.73
CA TYR A 92 -10.02 -9.56 -13.15
C TYR A 92 -11.09 -8.65 -13.78
N ASP A 93 -12.01 -8.14 -12.99
CA ASP A 93 -13.06 -7.23 -13.43
C ASP A 93 -12.80 -5.85 -12.86
N VAL A 94 -12.50 -4.89 -13.74
CA VAL A 94 -12.29 -3.49 -13.34
C VAL A 94 -13.65 -2.79 -13.32
N ALA A 95 -13.95 -2.10 -12.22
CA ALA A 95 -15.21 -1.36 -12.08
C ALA A 95 -15.36 -0.30 -13.21
N PRO A 96 -16.59 0.02 -13.66
CA PRO A 96 -16.83 1.00 -14.72
C PRO A 96 -16.30 2.41 -14.46
N ASP A 97 -16.16 2.78 -13.19
CA ASP A 97 -15.62 4.07 -12.73
C ASP A 97 -14.14 3.97 -12.30
N ALA A 98 -13.52 2.80 -12.48
CA ALA A 98 -12.19 2.47 -11.95
C ALA A 98 -12.04 2.72 -10.44
N SER A 99 -13.13 2.63 -9.66
CA SER A 99 -13.08 2.72 -8.19
C SER A 99 -12.45 1.49 -7.53
N GLY A 100 -12.46 0.35 -8.22
CA GLY A 100 -11.97 -0.91 -7.70
C GLY A 100 -11.76 -1.96 -8.78
N ILE A 101 -11.16 -3.07 -8.37
CA ILE A 101 -11.03 -4.28 -9.17
C ILE A 101 -11.47 -5.49 -8.34
N THR A 102 -12.17 -6.41 -9.00
CA THR A 102 -12.57 -7.68 -8.43
C THR A 102 -11.76 -8.79 -9.08
N VAL A 103 -11.18 -9.68 -8.26
CA VAL A 103 -10.45 -10.85 -8.73
C VAL A 103 -11.24 -12.10 -8.36
N THR A 104 -11.47 -12.97 -9.34
CA THR A 104 -12.15 -14.25 -9.15
C THR A 104 -11.22 -15.38 -9.59
N VAL A 105 -10.83 -16.24 -8.65
CA VAL A 105 -10.09 -17.48 -8.97
C VAL A 105 -11.07 -18.48 -9.57
N ALA A 106 -10.77 -19.04 -10.74
CA ALA A 106 -11.69 -19.91 -11.48
C ALA A 106 -12.13 -21.16 -10.68
N ALA A 107 -11.20 -21.74 -9.92
CA ALA A 107 -11.45 -22.92 -9.09
C ALA A 107 -12.33 -22.64 -7.86
N GLU A 108 -12.31 -21.42 -7.31
CA GLU A 108 -13.15 -21.02 -6.18
C GLU A 108 -14.50 -20.44 -6.67
N GLY A 109 -14.45 -19.60 -7.69
CA GLY A 109 -15.57 -18.82 -8.21
C GLY A 109 -16.08 -17.73 -7.26
N VAL A 110 -15.31 -17.40 -6.22
CA VAL A 110 -15.66 -16.33 -5.26
C VAL A 110 -14.98 -15.03 -5.68
N PRO A 111 -15.73 -13.97 -5.99
CA PRO A 111 -15.17 -12.65 -6.30
C PRO A 111 -14.61 -11.99 -5.03
N ARG A 112 -13.40 -11.42 -5.13
CA ARG A 112 -12.75 -10.68 -4.05
C ARG A 112 -12.30 -9.31 -4.54
N GLY A 113 -12.71 -8.25 -3.85
CA GLY A 113 -12.16 -6.92 -4.08
C GLY A 113 -10.70 -6.85 -3.65
N MET A 114 -9.87 -6.16 -4.42
CA MET A 114 -8.52 -5.80 -3.99
C MET A 114 -8.57 -4.59 -3.03
N GLY A 115 -7.62 -4.53 -2.10
CA GLY A 115 -7.48 -3.39 -1.18
C GLY A 115 -6.98 -2.12 -1.86
N ALA A 116 -6.63 -1.12 -1.05
CA ALA A 116 -6.06 0.14 -1.56
C ALA A 116 -4.77 -0.09 -2.37
N GLY A 117 -4.56 0.72 -3.42
CA GLY A 117 -3.38 0.64 -4.28
C GLY A 117 -3.40 -0.52 -5.27
N TRP A 118 -4.57 -1.12 -5.53
CA TRP A 118 -4.73 -2.23 -6.47
C TRP A 118 -4.27 -1.88 -7.89
N GLU A 119 -4.32 -0.59 -8.26
CA GLU A 119 -3.96 -0.09 -9.58
C GLU A 119 -2.51 -0.42 -9.93
N ILE A 120 -1.61 -0.34 -8.94
CA ILE A 120 -0.17 -0.63 -9.13
C ILE A 120 0.01 -2.12 -9.43
N ALA A 121 -0.57 -2.98 -8.59
CA ALA A 121 -0.47 -4.44 -8.77
C ALA A 121 -1.14 -4.89 -10.07
N PHE A 122 -2.25 -4.26 -10.46
CA PHE A 122 -2.93 -4.54 -11.72
C PHE A 122 -2.11 -4.09 -12.94
N ALA A 123 -1.57 -2.87 -12.92
CA ALA A 123 -0.71 -2.37 -13.98
C ALA A 123 0.54 -3.24 -14.17
N GLU A 124 1.14 -3.71 -13.08
CA GLU A 124 2.25 -4.67 -13.09
C GLU A 124 1.81 -6.03 -13.66
N ALA A 125 0.64 -6.54 -13.27
CA ALA A 125 0.11 -7.78 -13.84
C ALA A 125 -0.12 -7.66 -15.35
N CYS A 126 -0.59 -6.51 -15.84
CA CYS A 126 -0.74 -6.26 -17.27
C CYS A 126 0.60 -6.14 -17.99
N SER A 127 1.58 -5.40 -17.46
CA SER A 127 2.88 -5.23 -18.09
C SER A 127 3.70 -6.52 -18.14
N THR A 128 3.52 -7.39 -17.14
CA THR A 128 4.17 -8.71 -17.08
C THR A 128 3.39 -9.83 -17.79
N GLY A 129 2.25 -9.52 -18.42
CA GLY A 129 1.42 -10.50 -19.12
C GLY A 129 0.66 -11.46 -18.20
N ARG A 130 0.69 -11.25 -16.88
CA ARG A 130 -0.12 -12.02 -15.91
C ARG A 130 -1.60 -11.67 -15.94
N ALA A 131 -1.96 -10.50 -16.48
CA ALA A 131 -3.33 -10.10 -16.75
C ALA A 131 -3.44 -9.60 -18.20
N ILE A 132 -4.09 -10.38 -19.06
CA ILE A 132 -4.32 -10.04 -20.47
C ILE A 132 -5.78 -9.65 -20.68
N ALA A 133 -6.04 -8.75 -21.61
CA ALA A 133 -7.40 -8.38 -21.97
C ALA A 133 -8.20 -9.62 -22.42
N ALA A 134 -9.50 -9.60 -22.20
CA ALA A 134 -10.37 -10.69 -22.62
C ALA A 134 -10.17 -11.05 -24.11
N THR A 135 -9.61 -12.22 -24.35
CA THR A 135 -9.52 -12.87 -25.65
C THR A 135 -10.35 -14.15 -25.64
N PRO A 136 -10.84 -14.64 -26.80
CA PRO A 136 -11.61 -15.89 -26.86
C PRO A 136 -10.90 -17.07 -26.18
N THR A 137 -9.59 -17.19 -26.38
CA THR A 137 -8.76 -18.23 -25.76
C THR A 137 -8.72 -18.10 -24.23
N SER A 138 -8.49 -16.89 -23.72
CA SER A 138 -8.41 -16.66 -22.26
C SER A 138 -9.76 -16.89 -21.56
N VAL A 139 -10.86 -16.51 -22.21
CA VAL A 139 -12.22 -16.74 -21.71
C VAL A 139 -12.51 -18.23 -21.68
N ALA A 140 -12.22 -18.94 -22.78
CA ALA A 140 -12.43 -20.39 -22.85
C ALA A 140 -11.60 -21.17 -21.81
N ALA A 141 -10.35 -20.76 -21.56
CA ALA A 141 -9.49 -21.36 -20.54
C ALA A 141 -10.09 -21.19 -19.13
N TYR A 142 -10.55 -19.98 -18.79
CA TYR A 142 -11.24 -19.71 -17.54
C TYR A 142 -12.53 -20.53 -17.39
N ASP A 143 -13.38 -20.54 -18.43
CA ASP A 143 -14.65 -21.24 -18.42
C ASP A 143 -14.50 -22.76 -18.35
N ALA A 144 -13.41 -23.32 -18.89
CA ALA A 144 -13.11 -24.75 -18.75
C ALA A 144 -12.90 -25.13 -17.27
N ILE A 145 -12.10 -24.36 -16.53
CA ILE A 145 -11.84 -24.58 -15.11
C ILE A 145 -13.11 -24.31 -14.29
N ALA A 146 -13.82 -23.23 -14.59
CA ALA A 146 -15.05 -22.87 -13.90
C ALA A 146 -16.14 -23.94 -14.05
N ARG A 147 -16.24 -24.59 -15.22
CA ARG A 147 -17.15 -25.72 -15.47
C ARG A 147 -16.77 -26.97 -14.70
N GLN A 148 -15.48 -27.31 -14.63
CA GLN A 148 -15.01 -28.46 -13.83
C GLN A 148 -15.42 -28.31 -12.35
N ARG A 149 -15.29 -27.10 -11.80
CA ARG A 149 -15.78 -26.79 -10.44
C ARG A 149 -17.28 -27.05 -10.29
N SER A 150 -18.09 -26.56 -11.23
CA SER A 150 -19.55 -26.72 -11.20
C SER A 150 -20.02 -28.17 -11.43
N ALA A 151 -19.19 -29.01 -12.04
CA ALA A 151 -19.48 -30.43 -12.27
C ALA A 151 -19.21 -31.32 -11.06
N VAL A 152 -18.51 -30.83 -10.02
CA VAL A 152 -18.35 -31.56 -8.76
C VAL A 152 -19.63 -31.39 -7.94
N PRO A 153 -20.41 -32.46 -7.69
CA PRO A 153 -21.63 -32.36 -6.90
C PRO A 153 -21.27 -31.90 -5.48
N ALA A 154 -21.94 -30.86 -5.00
CA ALA A 154 -21.78 -30.40 -3.63
C ALA A 154 -22.09 -31.57 -2.66
N PRO A 155 -21.25 -31.83 -1.64
CA PRO A 155 -21.65 -32.74 -0.58
C PRO A 155 -22.94 -32.18 0.03
N GLN A 156 -24.02 -32.96 -0.03
CA GLN A 156 -25.30 -32.61 0.56
C GLN A 156 -25.06 -32.41 2.06
N ARG A 157 -24.94 -31.15 2.51
CA ARG A 157 -25.00 -30.83 3.93
C ARG A 157 -26.42 -31.17 4.37
N LEU A 158 -26.57 -32.28 5.09
CA LEU A 158 -27.77 -32.56 5.88
C LEU A 158 -28.05 -31.31 6.72
N ALA A 159 -29.15 -30.63 6.43
CA ALA A 159 -29.58 -29.46 7.17
C ALA A 159 -30.00 -29.93 8.58
N VAL A 160 -29.06 -29.89 9.53
CA VAL A 160 -29.43 -29.89 10.94
C VAL A 160 -30.07 -28.53 11.19
N ALA A 161 -31.39 -28.50 11.28
CA ALA A 161 -32.14 -27.33 11.70
C ALA A 161 -31.69 -26.96 13.13
N MET A 162 -30.77 -25.99 13.24
CA MET A 162 -30.49 -25.36 14.52
C MET A 162 -31.67 -24.44 14.84
N GLY A 163 -32.58 -24.90 15.70
CA GLY A 163 -33.54 -24.03 16.35
C GLY A 163 -32.84 -22.89 17.12
N PRO A 164 -33.58 -21.84 17.52
CA PRO A 164 -33.02 -20.73 18.28
C PRO A 164 -32.30 -21.26 19.52
N ARG A 165 -31.03 -20.91 19.69
CA ARG A 165 -30.23 -21.31 20.85
C ARG A 165 -30.87 -20.71 22.10
N GLU A 166 -31.53 -21.54 22.89
CA GLU A 166 -31.96 -21.16 24.23
C GLU A 166 -30.72 -20.81 25.06
N LEU A 167 -30.72 -19.60 25.62
CA LEU A 167 -29.71 -19.16 26.58
C LEU A 167 -29.76 -20.12 27.77
N THR A 168 -28.72 -20.93 27.92
CA THR A 168 -28.57 -21.78 29.10
C THR A 168 -28.45 -20.91 30.35
N ALA A 169 -29.08 -21.31 31.45
CA ALA A 169 -29.13 -20.53 32.70
C ALA A 169 -27.73 -20.05 33.15
N VAL A 170 -26.70 -20.87 32.92
CA VAL A 170 -25.29 -20.57 33.20
C VAL A 170 -24.78 -19.34 32.43
N ALA A 171 -25.16 -19.19 31.15
CA ALA A 171 -24.76 -18.03 30.36
C ALA A 171 -25.47 -16.74 30.81
N GLY A 172 -26.72 -16.87 31.29
CA GLY A 172 -27.46 -15.76 31.92
C GLY A 172 -26.78 -15.26 33.21
N ASP A 173 -26.36 -16.19 34.07
CA ASP A 173 -25.71 -15.86 35.34
C ASP A 173 -24.34 -15.20 35.16
N HIS A 174 -23.57 -15.64 34.15
CA HIS A 174 -22.30 -14.99 33.80
C HIS A 174 -22.48 -13.56 33.27
N LEU A 175 -23.49 -13.32 32.43
CA LEU A 175 -23.79 -11.98 31.92
C LEU A 175 -24.27 -11.04 33.02
N ASN A 176 -25.10 -11.53 33.95
CA ASN A 176 -25.54 -10.75 35.11
C ASN A 176 -24.37 -10.42 36.05
N SER A 177 -23.46 -11.36 36.29
CA SER A 177 -22.25 -11.11 37.09
C SER A 177 -21.35 -10.06 36.44
N MET A 178 -21.19 -10.10 35.11
CA MET A 178 -20.40 -9.11 34.37
C MET A 178 -21.04 -7.71 34.43
N MET A 179 -22.37 -7.62 34.30
CA MET A 179 -23.09 -6.35 34.40
C MET A 179 -23.06 -5.76 35.82
N ALA A 180 -23.08 -6.59 36.87
CA ALA A 180 -22.95 -6.14 38.25
C ALA A 180 -21.56 -5.54 38.52
N ALA A 181 -20.49 -6.17 38.03
CA ALA A 181 -19.12 -5.67 38.16
C ALA A 181 -18.93 -4.31 37.44
N LEU A 182 -19.49 -4.17 36.24
CA LEU A 182 -19.43 -2.92 35.46
C LEU A 182 -20.21 -1.77 36.12
N ARG A 183 -21.29 -2.07 36.86
CA ARG A 183 -22.05 -1.06 37.62
C ARG A 183 -21.35 -0.65 38.91
N ALA A 184 -20.67 -1.59 39.58
CA ALA A 184 -19.90 -1.30 40.79
C ALA A 184 -18.67 -0.43 40.51
N GLY A 185 -18.00 -0.62 39.36
CA GLY A 185 -16.85 0.20 38.95
C GLY A 185 -17.19 1.64 38.53
N ARG A 186 -18.48 1.96 38.35
CA ARG A 186 -18.94 3.28 37.87
C ARG A 186 -19.35 4.24 39.00
N ARG A 187 -19.12 3.87 40.27
CA ARG A 187 -19.42 4.67 41.48
C ARG A 187 -18.16 5.22 42.20
N LEU A 188 -16.97 5.06 41.62
CA LEU A 188 -15.72 5.63 42.12
C LEU A 188 -15.07 6.51 41.04
N LEU A 189 -15.77 7.58 40.64
CA LEU A 189 -15.21 8.79 40.04
C LEU A 189 -16.10 9.96 40.47
#